data_AF-A0A382ZJU6-F1
#
_entry.id   AF-A0A382ZJU6-F1
#
_cell.length_a   1.000
_cell.length_b   1.000
_cell.length_c   1.000
_cell.angle_alpha   90.00
_cell.angle_beta   90.00
_cell.angle_gamma   90.00
#
_symmetry.space_group_name_H-M   'P 1'
#
loop_
_entity.id
_entity.type
_entity.pdbx_description
1 polymer ?
#
loop_
_entity_poly.entity_id
_entity_poly.type
_entity_poly.pdbx_seq_one_letter_code
_entity_poly.pdbx_strand_id
1 'polypeptide(L)'
;MIATSINLGTNTDARDAFMPRNLGLSLLTVVLLAPMLSGCSLKTYAINMVGDALAEGDSVYETDNDIEFVGDALPFGLKLTESLLNESPDHRGLLLTACRGF
;
A
#
# COMPACT_ATOMS: atom_id res chain seq x y z
N MET A 1 16.34 7.20 -51.63
CA MET A 1 15.45 8.37 -51.77
C MET A 1 14.41 8.28 -50.65
N ILE A 2 14.51 9.22 -49.70
CA ILE A 2 13.47 9.78 -48.80
C ILE A 2 12.57 8.81 -48.01
N ALA A 3 12.73 8.64 -46.70
CA ALA A 3 12.47 9.57 -45.57
C ALA A 3 11.12 9.29 -44.88
N THR A 4 11.22 8.82 -43.63
CA THR A 4 10.43 9.19 -42.43
C THR A 4 8.96 9.58 -42.57
N SER A 5 8.06 8.83 -41.91
CA SER A 5 7.12 9.42 -40.92
C SER A 5 6.25 8.34 -40.25
N ILE A 6 6.53 8.14 -38.96
CA ILE A 6 5.57 7.69 -37.96
C ILE A 6 4.47 8.75 -37.93
N ASN A 7 3.23 8.41 -38.30
CA ASN A 7 2.08 9.24 -37.98
C ASN A 7 1.33 8.63 -36.80
N LEU A 8 1.81 9.05 -35.64
CA LEU A 8 1.12 9.04 -34.36
C LEU A 8 -0.23 9.74 -34.58
N GLY A 9 -1.30 8.96 -34.75
CA GLY A 9 -2.67 9.48 -34.78
C GLY A 9 -2.98 10.08 -33.42
N THR A 10 -2.76 11.39 -33.30
CA THR A 10 -3.19 12.21 -32.18
C THR A 10 -4.72 12.19 -32.18
N ASN A 11 -5.30 11.29 -31.39
CA ASN A 11 -6.73 11.23 -31.15
C ASN A 11 -7.13 12.42 -30.27
N THR A 12 -7.20 13.59 -30.89
CA THR A 12 -7.73 14.84 -30.35
C THR A 12 -9.20 15.04 -30.69
N ASP A 13 -9.86 14.05 -31.31
CA ASP A 13 -11.25 14.08 -31.79
C ASP A 13 -12.24 13.31 -30.89
N ALA A 14 -12.04 13.34 -29.58
CA ALA A 14 -12.99 12.76 -28.61
C ALA A 14 -13.43 13.75 -27.52
N ARG A 15 -13.24 15.05 -27.74
CA ARG A 15 -13.56 16.10 -26.74
C ARG A 15 -14.93 16.77 -26.92
N ASP A 16 -15.61 16.58 -28.06
CA ASP A 16 -16.73 17.46 -28.42
C ASP A 16 -18.10 16.77 -28.56
N ALA A 17 -18.26 15.50 -28.16
CA ALA A 17 -19.47 14.74 -28.46
C ALA A 17 -20.27 14.22 -27.25
N PHE A 18 -20.32 14.93 -26.10
CA PHE A 18 -21.36 14.65 -25.08
C PHE A 18 -21.48 15.78 -24.03
N MET A 19 -22.21 16.87 -24.35
CA MET A 19 -22.79 17.72 -23.29
C MET A 19 -24.24 17.28 -23.02
N PRO A 20 -24.49 16.36 -22.07
CA PRO A 20 -25.82 16.08 -21.59
C PRO A 20 -26.28 17.20 -20.64
N ARG A 21 -27.59 17.47 -20.62
CA ARG A 21 -28.32 18.41 -19.73
C ARG A 21 -28.19 18.10 -18.21
N ASN A 22 -27.35 17.13 -17.89
CA ASN A 22 -27.11 16.49 -16.60
C ASN A 22 -25.63 16.69 -16.18
N LEU A 23 -24.85 17.48 -16.94
CA LEU A 23 -23.42 17.70 -16.76
C LEU A 23 -23.09 18.18 -15.35
N GLY A 24 -23.95 19.02 -14.75
CA GLY A 24 -23.79 19.46 -13.36
C GLY A 24 -23.92 18.31 -12.35
N LEU A 25 -24.85 17.37 -12.58
CA LEU A 25 -25.03 16.20 -11.72
C LEU A 25 -23.87 15.20 -11.88
N SER A 26 -23.40 15.00 -13.12
CA SER A 26 -22.25 14.15 -13.42
C SER A 26 -20.93 14.71 -12.92
N LEU A 27 -20.80 16.05 -12.88
CA LEU A 27 -19.62 16.71 -12.34
C LEU A 27 -19.64 16.71 -10.81
N LEU A 28 -20.83 16.80 -10.21
CA LEU A 28 -21.03 16.66 -8.76
C LEU A 28 -20.72 15.23 -8.27
N THR A 29 -21.10 14.18 -9.02
CA THR A 29 -20.72 12.81 -8.68
C THR A 29 -19.22 12.56 -8.80
N VAL A 30 -18.54 13.11 -9.82
CA VAL A 30 -17.08 13.00 -9.96
C VAL A 30 -16.35 13.75 -8.83
N VAL A 31 -16.82 14.94 -8.45
CA VAL A 31 -16.27 15.71 -7.33
C VAL A 31 -16.47 15.00 -5.99
N LEU A 32 -17.62 14.34 -5.79
CA LEU A 32 -17.91 13.56 -4.59
C LEU A 32 -17.08 12.27 -4.52
N LEU A 33 -16.78 11.65 -5.67
CA LEU A 33 -16.02 10.39 -5.74
C LEU A 33 -14.50 10.60 -5.78
N ALA A 34 -14.02 11.77 -6.19
CA ALA A 34 -12.60 12.14 -6.21
C ALA A 34 -11.87 11.97 -4.85
N PRO A 35 -12.43 12.35 -3.69
CA PRO A 35 -11.75 12.16 -2.41
C PRO A 35 -11.61 10.69 -1.99
N MET A 36 -12.43 9.77 -2.50
CA MET A 36 -12.29 8.33 -2.22
C MET A 36 -10.99 7.76 -2.81
N LEU A 37 -10.47 8.32 -3.90
CA LEU A 37 -9.19 7.90 -4.48
C LEU A 37 -7.98 8.59 -3.84
N SER A 38 -8.20 9.69 -3.11
CA SER A 38 -7.12 10.46 -2.45
C SER A 38 -6.74 9.89 -1.08
N GLY A 39 -7.47 8.88 -0.60
CA GLY A 39 -7.29 8.24 0.71
C GLY A 39 -6.48 6.93 0.70
N CYS A 40 -6.10 6.40 -0.46
CA CYS A 40 -5.18 5.26 -0.54
C CYS A 40 -3.76 5.73 -0.22
N SER A 41 -3.45 5.89 1.07
CA SER A 41 -2.09 6.13 1.55
C SER A 41 -1.21 4.95 1.13
N LEU A 42 -0.47 5.09 0.01
CA LEU A 42 0.47 4.08 -0.49
C LEU A 42 1.47 3.69 0.60
N LYS A 43 1.86 4.64 1.44
CA LYS A 43 2.74 4.42 2.60
C LYS A 43 2.10 3.41 3.56
N THR A 44 0.87 3.67 3.99
CA THR A 44 0.14 2.79 4.92
C THR A 44 -0.15 1.43 4.28
N TYR A 45 -0.44 1.38 2.98
CA TYR A 45 -0.61 0.12 2.25
C TYR A 45 0.67 -0.72 2.22
N ALA A 46 1.82 -0.11 1.92
CA ALA A 46 3.11 -0.79 1.92
C ALA A 46 3.48 -1.30 3.33
N ILE A 47 3.24 -0.49 4.36
CA ILE A 47 3.48 -0.85 5.76
C ILE A 47 2.58 -2.00 6.20
N ASN A 48 1.30 -1.98 5.81
CA ASN A 48 0.39 -3.07 6.08
C ASN A 48 0.83 -4.36 5.38
N MET A 49 1.29 -4.29 4.13
CA MET A 49 1.78 -5.48 3.45
C MET A 49 3.02 -6.10 4.14
N VAL A 50 3.95 -5.27 4.61
CA VAL A 50 5.11 -5.73 5.40
C VAL A 50 4.66 -6.29 6.75
N GLY A 51 3.69 -5.64 7.40
CA GLY A 51 3.11 -6.08 8.67
C GLY A 51 2.40 -7.43 8.56
N ASP A 52 1.64 -7.65 7.49
CA ASP A 52 0.97 -8.92 7.17
C ASP A 52 2.00 -10.03 6.97
N ALA A 53 3.04 -9.79 6.17
CA ALA A 53 4.11 -10.76 5.94
C ALA A 53 4.85 -11.15 7.23
N LEU A 54 5.09 -10.18 8.12
CA LEU A 54 5.71 -10.43 9.43
C LEU A 54 4.78 -11.16 10.40
N ALA A 55 3.46 -10.91 10.32
CA ALA A 55 2.46 -11.55 11.20
C ALA A 55 2.12 -12.98 10.78
N GLU A 56 2.12 -13.28 9.48
CA GLU A 56 1.93 -14.65 8.96
C GLU A 56 3.20 -15.51 9.09
N GLY A 57 4.38 -14.89 9.08
CA GLY A 57 5.65 -15.60 9.21
C GLY A 57 5.76 -16.34 10.56
N ASP A 58 6.17 -17.61 10.47
CA ASP A 58 6.53 -18.39 11.65
C ASP A 58 7.83 -17.85 12.26
N SER A 59 7.97 -18.01 13.57
CA SER A 59 9.12 -17.51 14.30
C SER A 59 10.38 -18.30 13.91
N VAL A 60 11.25 -17.70 13.09
CA VAL A 60 12.58 -18.30 12.77
C VAL A 60 13.42 -18.46 14.04
N TYR A 61 13.09 -17.70 15.10
CA TYR A 61 13.68 -17.83 16.42
C TYR A 61 13.35 -19.16 17.10
N GLU A 62 12.16 -19.73 16.87
CA GLU A 62 11.76 -21.02 17.46
C GLU A 62 12.49 -22.21 16.83
N THR A 63 12.98 -22.05 15.61
CA THR A 63 13.69 -23.12 14.88
C THR A 63 15.20 -23.08 15.11
N ASP A 64 15.72 -21.96 15.64
CA ASP A 64 17.13 -21.83 15.96
C ASP A 64 17.44 -22.47 17.32
N ASN A 65 18.56 -23.20 17.39
CA ASN A 65 18.98 -23.90 18.61
C ASN A 65 19.96 -23.06 19.45
N ASP A 66 20.47 -21.95 18.91
CA ASP A 66 21.48 -21.12 19.55
C ASP A 66 20.85 -19.94 20.30
N ILE A 67 20.60 -20.13 21.59
CA ILE A 67 19.87 -19.16 22.43
C ILE A 67 20.57 -17.80 22.49
N GLU A 68 21.92 -17.76 22.41
CA GLU A 68 22.67 -16.49 22.39
C GLU A 68 22.36 -15.67 21.13
N PHE A 69 22.32 -16.29 19.94
CA PHE A 69 21.99 -15.57 18.70
C PHE A 69 20.54 -15.15 18.61
N VAL A 70 19.62 -16.00 19.10
CA VAL A 70 18.21 -15.61 19.24
C VAL A 70 18.10 -14.40 20.17
N GLY A 71 18.78 -14.43 21.32
CA GLY A 71 18.82 -13.33 22.28
C GLY A 71 19.29 -12.01 21.68
N ASP A 72 20.32 -12.05 20.84
CA ASP A 72 20.86 -10.85 20.16
C ASP A 72 19.93 -10.32 19.05
N ALA A 73 19.13 -11.19 18.43
CA ALA A 73 18.25 -10.83 17.31
C ALA A 73 16.84 -10.39 17.76
N LEU A 74 16.36 -10.81 18.93
CA LEU A 74 15.06 -10.43 19.48
C LEU A 74 14.84 -8.91 19.63
N PRO A 75 15.81 -8.11 20.14
CA PRO A 75 15.65 -6.67 20.26
C PRO A 75 15.34 -5.98 18.93
N PHE A 76 15.92 -6.48 17.83
CA PHE A 76 15.65 -5.97 16.50
C PHE A 76 14.21 -6.26 16.06
N GLY A 77 13.74 -7.50 16.20
CA GLY A 77 12.37 -7.90 15.84
C GLY A 77 11.30 -7.13 16.63
N LEU A 78 11.53 -6.91 17.93
CA LEU A 78 10.63 -6.14 18.79
C LEU A 78 10.56 -4.67 18.36
N LYS A 79 11.70 -4.01 18.11
CA LYS A 79 11.74 -2.60 17.70
C LYS A 79 11.23 -2.38 16.28
N LEU A 80 11.44 -3.34 15.39
CA LEU A 80 10.83 -3.31 14.06
C LEU A 80 9.30 -3.32 14.17
N THR A 81 8.75 -4.24 14.97
CA THR A 81 7.30 -4.36 15.18
C THR A 81 6.72 -3.09 15.79
N GLU A 82 7.38 -2.51 16.81
CA GLU A 82 6.99 -1.22 17.42
C GLU A 82 6.99 -0.07 16.39
N SER A 83 8.02 0.00 15.54
CA SER A 83 8.13 1.01 14.48
C SER A 83 6.99 0.90 13.44
N LEU A 84 6.65 -0.33 13.03
CA LEU A 84 5.55 -0.58 12.09
C LEU A 84 4.19 -0.26 12.71
N LEU A 85 3.97 -0.58 13.99
CA LEU A 85 2.77 -0.21 14.73
C LEU A 85 2.62 1.30 14.92
N ASN A 86 3.72 2.03 15.10
CA ASN A 86 3.68 3.49 15.18
C ASN A 86 3.20 4.14 13.87
N GLU A 87 3.42 3.47 12.73
CA GLU A 87 2.94 3.91 11.42
C GLU A 87 1.55 3.38 11.06
N SER A 88 1.19 2.18 11.55
CA SER A 88 -0.11 1.54 11.34
C SER A 88 -0.67 0.98 12.66
N PRO A 89 -1.30 1.82 13.49
CA PRO A 89 -1.71 1.43 14.86
C PRO A 89 -2.87 0.43 14.89
N ASP A 90 -3.72 0.42 13.85
CA ASP A 90 -4.90 -0.43 13.77
C ASP A 90 -4.63 -1.81 13.11
N HIS A 91 -3.36 -2.11 12.81
CA HIS A 91 -3.00 -3.35 12.13
C HIS A 91 -3.11 -4.57 13.06
N ARG A 92 -4.17 -5.35 12.89
CA ARG A 92 -4.47 -6.51 13.73
C ARG A 92 -3.37 -7.58 13.76
N GLY A 93 -2.76 -7.89 12.61
CA GLY A 93 -1.63 -8.83 12.53
C GLY A 93 -0.45 -8.40 13.40
N LEU A 94 0.08 -7.18 13.21
CA LEU A 94 1.14 -6.60 14.02
C LEU A 94 0.80 -6.54 15.52
N LEU A 95 -0.44 -6.19 15.88
CA LEU A 95 -0.90 -6.20 17.27
C LEU A 95 -0.84 -7.60 17.89
N LEU A 96 -1.27 -8.63 17.15
CA LEU A 96 -1.19 -10.01 17.60
C LEU A 96 0.26 -10.48 17.72
N THR A 97 1.13 -10.11 16.78
CA THR A 97 2.57 -10.39 16.84
C THR A 97 3.21 -9.76 18.08
N ALA A 98 2.88 -8.49 18.37
CA ALA A 98 3.39 -7.80 19.55
C ALA A 98 2.92 -8.45 20.87
N CYS A 99 1.69 -8.99 20.92
CA CYS A 99 1.17 -9.65 22.11
C CYS A 99 1.64 -11.10 22.28
N ARG A 100 1.82 -11.86 21.18
CA ARG A 100 2.20 -13.29 21.25
C ARG A 100 3.69 -13.51 21.52
N GLY A 101 4.53 -12.51 21.21
CA GLY A 101 5.98 -12.65 21.30
C GLY A 101 6.57 -13.40 20.10
N PHE A 102 7.84 -13.73 20.21
CA PHE A 102 8.65 -14.44 19.22
C PHE A 102 9.16 -15.75 19.81
#